data_AF-B5W4U0-F1
#
_entry.id   AF-B5W4U0-F1
#
_cell.length_a   1.000
_cell.length_b   1.000
_cell.length_c   1.000
_cell.angle_alpha   90.00
_cell.angle_beta   90.00
_cell.angle_gamma   90.00
#
_symmetry.space_group_name_H-M   'P 1'
#
loop_
_entity.id
_entity.type
_entity.pdbx_description
1 polymer ?
#
loop_
_entity_poly.entity_id
_entity_poly.type
_entity_poly.pdbx_seq_one_letter_code
_entity_poly.pdbx_strand_id
1 'polypeptide(L)' 'MQRREAESTITIPVPNYKELKIGTLRSIIRQSGLSRSLFEIDE' A
#
# COMPACT_ATOMS: atom_id res chain seq x y z
N MET A 1 3.01 3.77 5.08
CA MET A 1 1.56 4.05 4.97
C MET A 1 0.86 3.51 6.20
N GLN A 2 -0.28 4.08 6.57
CA GLN A 2 -1.07 3.61 7.69
C GLN A 2 -2.56 3.74 7.37
N ARG A 3 -3.35 2.70 7.66
CA ARG A 3 -4.81 2.73 7.57
C ARG A 3 -5.41 2.37 8.91
N ARG A 4 -6.37 3.15 9.38
CA ARG A 4 -7.13 2.87 10.60
C ARG A 4 -8.38 2.08 10.25
N GLU A 5 -8.61 1.01 10.99
CA GLU A 5 -9.85 0.23 11.00
C GLU A 5 -10.68 0.61 12.23
N ALA A 6 -11.90 0.06 12.34
CA ALA A 6 -12.79 0.33 13.48
C ALA A 6 -12.11 0.08 14.84
N GLU A 7 -11.38 -1.03 14.96
CA GLU A 7 -10.76 -1.47 16.23
C GLU A 7 -9.23 -1.59 16.17
N SER A 8 -8.62 -1.43 14.99
CA SER A 8 -7.19 -1.68 14.81
C SER A 8 -6.56 -0.73 13.80
N THR A 9 -5.28 -0.92 13.51
CA THR A 9 -4.55 -0.14 12.52
C THR A 9 -3.60 -1.04 11.75
N ILE A 10 -3.63 -0.92 10.43
CA ILE A 10 -2.70 -1.58 9.53
C ILE A 10 -1.58 -0.58 9.21
N THR A 11 -0.37 -0.89 9.67
CA THR A 11 0.83 -0.07 9.45
C THR A 11 1.82 -0.86 8.60
N ILE A 12 2.21 -0.31 7.45
CA ILE A 12 3.13 -0.97 6.51
C ILE A 12 4.32 -0.03 6.26
N PRO A 13 5.56 -0.53 6.44
CA PRO A 13 6.75 0.23 6.08
C PRO A 13 6.78 0.43 4.56
N VAL A 14 6.88 1.69 4.15
CA VAL A 14 7.02 2.06 2.74
C VAL A 14 8.40 2.68 2.57
N PRO A 15 9.27 2.12 1.72
CA PRO A 15 10.59 2.71 1.47
C PRO A 15 10.46 4.13 0.94
N ASN A 16 11.31 5.03 1.43
CA ASN A 16 11.32 6.43 1.02
C ASN A 16 12.26 6.65 -0.17
N TYR A 17 11.86 6.15 -1.34
CA TYR A 17 12.53 6.36 -2.61
C TYR A 17 11.57 7.02 -3.59
N LYS A 18 12.10 7.67 -4.64
CA LYS A 18 11.28 8.31 -5.67
C LYS A 18 10.39 7.32 -6.43
N GLU A 19 10.86 6.08 -6.59
CA GLU A 19 10.15 5.03 -7.30
C GLU A 19 10.23 3.71 -6.52
N LEU A 20 9.12 2.99 -6.47
CA LEU A 20 9.04 1.66 -5.88
C LEU A 20 9.16 0.61 -6.97
N LYS A 21 10.03 -0.38 -6.75
CA LYS A 21 10.07 -1.56 -7.61
C LYS A 21 8.73 -2.29 -7.57
N ILE A 22 8.32 -2.87 -8.70
CA ILE A 22 7.02 -3.54 -8.83
C ILE A 22 6.77 -4.63 -7.77
N GLY A 23 7.81 -5.40 -7.39
CA GLY A 23 7.69 -6.41 -6.34
C GLY A 23 7.38 -5.81 -4.96
N THR A 24 8.00 -4.67 -4.65
CA THR A 24 7.75 -3.92 -3.41
C THR A 24 6.34 -3.35 -3.40
N LEU A 25 5.91 -2.73 -4.50
CA LEU A 25 4.55 -2.20 -4.64
C LEU A 25 3.51 -3.31 -4.48
N ARG A 26 3.68 -4.45 -5.16
CA ARG A 26 2.79 -5.63 -5.02
C ARG A 26 2.75 -6.17 -3.59
N SER A 27 3.89 -6.18 -2.90
CA SER A 27 3.96 -6.60 -1.51
C SER A 27 3.17 -5.66 -0.59
N ILE A 28 3.27 -4.34 -0.82
CA ILE A 28 2.49 -3.32 -0.08
C ILE A 28 0.99 -3.50 -0.34
N ILE A 29 0.57 -3.64 -1.60
CA ILE A 29 -0.85 -3.86 -1.97
C ILE A 29 -1.39 -5.10 -1.24
N ARG A 30 -0.68 -6.23 -1.34
CA ARG A 30 -1.07 -7.49 -0.67
C ARG A 30 -1.16 -7.36 0.84
N GLN A 31 -0.17 -6.74 1.48
CA GLN A 31 -0.14 -6.55 2.94
C GLN A 31 -1.21 -5.57 3.42
N SER A 32 -1.57 -4.59 2.60
CA SER A 32 -2.62 -3.63 2.93
C SER A 32 -4.02 -4.25 2.91
N GLY A 33 -4.23 -5.34 2.16
CA GLY A 33 -5.56 -5.89 1.94
C GLY A 33 -6.50 -4.94 1.20
N LEU A 34 -5.97 -3.89 0.56
CA LEU A 34 -6.72 -2.94 -0.27
C LEU A 34 -6.84 -3.45 -1.71
N SER A 35 -7.89 -2.99 -2.38
CA SER A 35 -8.02 -3.18 -3.82
C SER A 35 -6.86 -2.51 -4.55
N ARG A 36 -6.34 -3.20 -5.58
CA ARG A 36 -5.23 -2.71 -6.41
C ARG A 36 -5.56 -1.37 -7.09
N SER A 37 -6.82 -1.15 -7.45
CA SER A 37 -7.31 0.09 -8.06
C SER A 37 -6.98 1.34 -7.25
N LEU A 38 -6.90 1.24 -5.91
CA LEU A 38 -6.54 2.37 -5.04
C LEU A 38 -5.07 2.83 -5.18
N PHE A 39 -4.26 2.08 -5.92
CA PHE A 39 -2.85 2.39 -6.19
C PHE A 39 -2.60 2.74 -7.66
N GLU A 40 -3.66 2.77 -8.47
CA GLU A 40 -3.61 3.11 -9.89
C GLU A 40 -4.25 4.49 -10.06
N ILE A 41 -3.84 5.21 -11.11
CA ILE A 41 -4.48 6.47 -11.51
C ILE A 41 -5.51 6.13 -12.58
N ASP A 42 -6.71 6.68 -12.46
CA ASP A 42 -7.70 6.64 -13.54
C ASP A 42 -7.18 7.49 -14.72
N GLU A 43 -7.38 7.01 -15.94
CA GLU A 43 -6.96 7.66 -17.20
C GLU A 43 -7.84 8.86 -17.58
#